data_AF-A0A5N7CQG1-F1
#
_entry.id   AF-A0A5N7CQG1-F1
#
_cell.length_a   1.000
_cell.length_b   1.000
_cell.length_c   1.000
_cell.angle_alpha   90.00
_cell.angle_beta   90.00
_cell.angle_gamma   90.00
#
_symmetry.space_group_name_H-M   'P 1'
#
loop_
_entity.id
_entity.type
_entity.pdbx_description
1 polymer ?
#
loop_
_entity_poly.entity_id
_entity_poly.type
_entity_poly.pdbx_seq_one_letter_code
_entity_poly.pdbx_strand_id
1 'polypeptide(L)'
;MKRKLSSTLPGEPLQTIHIGADIVVGNDKGLALSQTASEASEILRELRQLREQRENLNRYEKIARERFLLTYKRDKLHNASDNECRMIERANIKVHGGGALADAELYDDYGRRDYDIFKKLYGLNPKDIGKNIRCYDTIDILNQHATHVAADSRDYTPKFEKLLQKFLEKIEAAK
;
A
#
# COMPACT_ATOMS: atom_id res chain seq x y z
N MET A 1 45.48 -67.05 0.33
CA MET A 1 45.42 -65.60 0.05
C MET A 1 44.08 -65.04 0.50
N LYS A 2 44.01 -64.38 1.66
CA LYS A 2 42.80 -63.65 2.09
C LYS A 2 42.92 -62.21 1.61
N ARG A 3 42.10 -61.79 0.64
CA ARG A 3 41.97 -60.37 0.26
C ARG A 3 41.26 -59.66 1.41
N LYS A 4 41.95 -58.76 2.10
CA LYS A 4 41.32 -57.79 3.00
C LYS A 4 40.49 -56.85 2.13
N LEU A 5 39.17 -56.93 2.27
CA LEU A 5 38.28 -55.84 1.86
C LEU A 5 38.62 -54.65 2.75
N SER A 6 39.33 -53.67 2.19
CA SER A 6 39.57 -52.37 2.80
C SER A 6 38.27 -51.59 2.82
N SER A 7 37.45 -51.85 3.85
CA SER A 7 36.29 -51.04 4.18
C SER A 7 36.75 -49.75 4.83
N THR A 8 36.95 -48.70 4.04
CA THR A 8 36.96 -47.32 4.54
C THR A 8 36.86 -46.37 3.36
N LEU A 9 35.63 -45.96 3.02
CA LEU A 9 35.47 -44.56 2.63
C LEU A 9 35.95 -43.75 3.85
N PRO A 10 36.89 -42.81 3.72
CA PRO A 10 37.27 -41.97 4.84
C PRO A 10 36.00 -41.24 5.29
N GLY A 11 35.50 -41.56 6.49
CA GLY A 11 34.40 -40.82 7.07
C GLY A 11 34.88 -39.39 7.28
N GLU A 12 34.24 -38.42 6.63
CA GLU A 12 34.49 -37.01 6.92
C GLU A 12 34.31 -36.78 8.42
N PRO A 13 35.24 -36.06 9.09
CA PRO A 13 35.15 -35.82 10.51
C PRO A 13 33.85 -35.10 10.83
N LEU A 14 33.09 -35.65 11.79
CA LEU A 14 31.90 -35.01 12.30
C LEU A 14 32.32 -33.89 13.26
N GLN A 15 31.73 -32.72 13.09
CA GLN A 15 31.89 -31.59 13.99
C GLN A 15 30.54 -31.23 14.60
N THR A 16 30.59 -30.42 15.66
CA THR A 16 29.42 -29.98 16.39
C THR A 16 29.37 -28.46 16.38
N ILE A 17 28.20 -27.90 16.08
CA ILE A 17 27.94 -26.46 16.15
C ILE A 17 26.65 -26.19 16.92
N HIS A 18 26.52 -24.95 17.39
CA HIS A 18 25.28 -24.45 17.95
C HIS A 18 24.52 -23.64 16.90
N ILE A 19 23.22 -23.90 16.76
CA ILE A 19 22.30 -23.13 15.94
C ILE A 19 21.12 -22.74 16.81
N GLY A 20 21.08 -21.47 17.23
CA GLY A 20 20.10 -21.02 18.23
C GLY A 20 20.26 -21.79 19.55
N ALA A 21 19.20 -22.48 19.99
CA ALA A 21 19.21 -23.33 21.18
C ALA A 21 19.65 -24.78 20.91
N ASP A 22 19.76 -25.17 19.65
CA ASP A 22 20.00 -26.56 19.25
C ASP A 22 21.49 -26.84 19.01
N ILE A 23 21.89 -28.08 19.26
CA ILE A 23 23.22 -28.62 18.95
C ILE A 23 23.10 -29.52 17.74
N VAL A 24 23.82 -29.20 16.67
CA VAL A 24 23.81 -29.96 15.42
C VAL A 24 25.17 -30.60 15.18
N VAL A 25 25.17 -31.89 14.83
CA VAL A 25 26.38 -32.68 14.55
C VAL A 25 26.34 -33.15 13.11
N GLY A 26 27.43 -32.94 12.37
CA GLY A 26 27.49 -33.28 10.94
C GLY A 26 28.88 -33.07 10.35
N ASN A 27 29.06 -33.43 9.08
CA ASN A 27 30.23 -33.02 8.32
C ASN A 27 30.10 -31.55 7.87
N ASP A 28 31.19 -30.94 7.40
CA ASP A 28 31.25 -29.52 7.06
C ASP A 28 30.11 -29.06 6.12
N LYS A 29 29.77 -29.89 5.13
CA LYS A 29 28.67 -29.60 4.19
C LYS A 29 27.31 -29.62 4.88
N GLY A 30 27.04 -30.64 5.69
CA GLY A 30 25.78 -30.74 6.43
C GLY A 30 25.61 -29.62 7.44
N LEU A 31 26.69 -29.24 8.13
CA LEU A 31 26.71 -28.15 9.09
C LEU A 31 26.48 -26.79 8.43
N ALA A 32 27.16 -26.52 7.30
CA ALA A 32 26.93 -25.31 6.52
C ALA A 32 25.48 -25.22 6.02
N LEU A 33 24.92 -26.34 5.53
CA LEU A 33 23.52 -26.42 5.13
C LEU A 33 22.57 -26.13 6.29
N SER A 34 22.83 -26.68 7.47
CA SER A 34 22.01 -26.43 8.67
C SER A 34 22.07 -24.96 9.10
N GLN A 35 23.24 -24.31 9.04
CA GLN A 35 23.39 -22.87 9.32
C GLN A 35 22.59 -22.03 8.32
N THR A 36 22.78 -22.28 7.01
CA THR A 36 22.02 -21.57 5.96
C THR A 36 20.52 -21.78 6.10
N ALA A 37 20.07 -22.97 6.46
CA ALA A 37 18.65 -23.25 6.68
C ALA A 37 18.09 -22.48 7.88
N SER A 38 18.88 -22.32 8.94
CA SER A 38 18.53 -21.50 10.11
C SER A 38 18.40 -20.03 9.73
N GLU A 39 19.41 -19.47 9.07
CA GLU A 39 19.41 -18.08 8.59
C GLU A 39 18.23 -17.80 7.65
N ALA A 40 17.98 -18.71 6.69
CA ALA A 40 16.84 -18.60 5.79
C ALA A 40 15.49 -18.60 6.54
N SER A 41 15.38 -19.40 7.60
CA SER A 41 14.16 -19.46 8.42
C SER A 41 13.94 -18.16 9.20
N GLU A 42 15.00 -17.56 9.72
CA GLU A 42 14.95 -16.25 10.39
C GLU A 42 14.54 -15.14 9.41
N ILE A 43 15.16 -15.09 8.23
CA ILE A 43 14.82 -14.14 7.16
C ILE A 43 13.34 -14.29 6.76
N LEU A 44 12.86 -15.53 6.57
CA LEU A 44 11.47 -15.78 6.21
C LEU A 44 10.49 -15.32 7.32
N ARG A 45 10.86 -15.46 8.59
CA ARG A 45 10.07 -14.96 9.72
C ARG A 45 9.96 -13.43 9.67
N GLU A 46 11.08 -12.73 9.47
CA GLU A 46 11.10 -11.27 9.36
C GLU A 46 10.29 -10.78 8.16
N LEU A 47 10.43 -11.42 7.00
CA LEU A 47 9.64 -11.08 5.81
C LEU A 47 8.13 -11.23 6.05
N ARG A 48 7.69 -12.23 6.82
CA ARG A 48 6.27 -12.38 7.20
C ARG A 48 5.80 -11.24 8.10
N GLN A 49 6.60 -10.88 9.11
CA GLN A 49 6.28 -9.78 10.02
C GLN A 49 6.18 -8.45 9.28
N LEU A 50 7.15 -8.15 8.39
CA LEU A 50 7.13 -6.93 7.58
C LEU A 50 5.93 -6.88 6.63
N ARG A 51 5.53 -8.01 6.04
CA ARG A 51 4.32 -8.09 5.22
C ARG A 51 3.07 -7.77 6.03
N GLU A 52 2.91 -8.37 7.21
CA GLU A 52 1.78 -8.11 8.09
C GLU A 52 1.72 -6.65 8.54
N GLN A 53 2.87 -6.07 8.94
CA GLN A 53 2.96 -4.66 9.28
C GLN A 53 2.54 -3.76 8.11
N ARG A 54 2.99 -4.08 6.89
CA ARG A 54 2.60 -3.34 5.68
C ARG A 54 1.10 -3.45 5.40
N GLU A 55 0.51 -4.63 5.50
CA GLU A 55 -0.94 -4.80 5.29
C GLU A 55 -1.76 -4.01 6.34
N ASN A 56 -1.30 -3.97 7.59
CA ASN A 56 -1.93 -3.18 8.64
C ASN A 56 -1.83 -1.67 8.38
N LEU A 57 -0.66 -1.19 7.92
CA LEU A 57 -0.48 0.21 7.50
C LEU A 57 -1.40 0.56 6.32
N ASN A 58 -1.45 -0.29 5.30
CA ASN A 58 -2.34 -0.11 4.15
C ASN A 58 -3.79 -0.01 4.61
N ARG A 59 -4.25 -0.91 5.49
CA ARG A 59 -5.63 -0.86 6.03
C ARG A 59 -5.91 0.45 6.76
N TYR A 60 -4.97 0.93 7.57
CA TYR A 60 -5.12 2.19 8.29
C TYR A 60 -5.22 3.39 7.33
N GLU A 61 -4.37 3.41 6.31
CA GLU A 61 -4.41 4.43 5.26
C GLU A 61 -5.76 4.42 4.53
N LYS A 62 -6.28 3.24 4.15
CA LYS A 62 -7.58 3.15 3.47
C LYS A 62 -8.74 3.66 4.31
N ILE A 63 -8.76 3.38 5.62
CA ILE A 63 -9.77 3.94 6.52
C ILE A 63 -9.68 5.48 6.54
N ALA A 64 -8.46 6.02 6.57
CA ALA A 64 -8.24 7.46 6.55
C ALA A 64 -8.74 8.09 5.24
N ARG A 65 -8.41 7.49 4.09
CA ARG A 65 -8.86 7.93 2.75
C ARG A 65 -10.39 7.85 2.60
N GLU A 66 -10.99 6.74 3.05
CA GLU A 66 -12.45 6.55 3.04
C GLU A 66 -13.15 7.67 3.82
N ARG A 67 -12.63 8.00 5.01
CA ARG A 67 -13.12 9.10 5.84
C ARG A 67 -13.02 10.44 5.13
N PHE A 68 -11.89 10.74 4.47
CA PHE A 68 -11.72 12.00 3.74
C PHE A 68 -12.82 12.21 2.69
N LEU A 69 -13.09 11.18 1.88
CA LEU A 69 -14.15 11.21 0.86
C LEU A 69 -15.55 11.34 1.48
N LEU A 70 -15.82 10.64 2.59
CA LEU A 70 -17.11 10.74 3.30
C LEU A 70 -17.31 12.11 3.95
N THR A 71 -16.25 12.71 4.50
CA THR A 71 -16.28 14.08 5.03
C THR A 71 -16.59 15.07 3.92
N TYR A 72 -15.92 14.97 2.77
CA TYR A 72 -16.24 15.79 1.60
C TYR A 72 -17.71 15.64 1.17
N LYS A 73 -18.18 14.39 1.09
CA LYS A 73 -19.57 14.07 0.75
C LYS A 73 -20.57 14.71 1.72
N ARG A 74 -20.31 14.64 3.02
CA ARG A 74 -21.15 15.24 4.07
C ARG A 74 -21.12 16.77 4.01
N ASP A 75 -19.92 17.35 3.99
CA ASP A 75 -19.71 18.78 4.25
C ASP A 75 -19.86 19.64 3.00
N LYS A 76 -19.62 19.08 1.81
CA LYS A 76 -19.67 19.83 0.54
C LYS A 76 -20.79 19.40 -0.38
N LEU A 77 -21.20 18.13 -0.33
CA LEU A 77 -22.28 17.61 -1.18
C LEU A 77 -23.60 17.40 -0.43
N HIS A 78 -23.57 17.46 0.91
CA HIS A 78 -24.74 17.37 1.79
C HIS A 78 -25.65 16.16 1.52
N ASN A 79 -25.07 15.03 1.11
CA ASN A 79 -25.81 13.82 0.75
C ASN A 79 -25.24 12.54 1.38
N ALA A 80 -24.48 12.67 2.47
CA ALA A 80 -24.05 11.53 3.27
C ALA A 80 -25.24 10.96 4.06
N SER A 81 -25.32 9.63 4.14
CA SER A 81 -26.27 8.89 4.97
C SER A 81 -25.87 8.88 6.44
N ASP A 82 -26.82 8.59 7.33
CA ASP A 82 -26.55 8.45 8.78
C ASP A 82 -25.48 7.40 9.08
N ASN A 83 -25.43 6.32 8.29
CA ASN A 83 -24.41 5.29 8.45
C ASN A 83 -23.01 5.83 8.12
N GLU A 84 -22.89 6.58 7.03
CA GLU A 84 -21.64 7.24 6.63
C GLU A 84 -21.21 8.28 7.66
N CYS A 85 -22.15 9.07 8.21
CA CYS A 85 -21.87 9.99 9.31
C CYS A 85 -21.28 9.27 10.53
N ARG A 86 -21.87 8.14 10.94
CA ARG A 86 -21.32 7.30 12.03
C ARG A 86 -19.93 6.75 11.71
N MET A 87 -19.64 6.43 10.45
CA MET A 87 -18.30 5.98 10.03
C MET A 87 -17.27 7.11 10.17
N ILE A 88 -17.63 8.35 9.84
CA ILE A 88 -16.75 9.53 9.99
C ILE A 88 -16.40 9.78 11.47
N GLU A 89 -17.36 9.62 12.38
CA GLU A 89 -17.19 9.84 13.82
C GLU A 89 -16.30 8.80 14.50
N ARG A 90 -16.39 7.53 14.08
CA ARG A 90 -15.60 6.43 14.65
C ARG A 90 -14.11 6.52 14.32
N ALA A 91 -13.76 7.16 13.21
CA ALA A 91 -12.38 7.26 12.75
C ALA A 91 -11.71 8.53 13.34
N ASN A 92 -10.85 8.36 14.34
CA ASN A 92 -10.06 9.46 14.91
C ASN A 92 -8.81 9.82 14.09
N ILE A 93 -8.85 9.64 12.77
CA ILE A 93 -7.67 9.72 11.88
C ILE A 93 -7.79 10.94 10.98
N LYS A 94 -6.91 11.93 11.17
CA LYS A 94 -6.89 13.14 10.35
C LYS A 94 -6.17 12.87 9.03
N VAL A 95 -6.81 13.26 7.92
CA VAL A 95 -6.18 13.30 6.60
C VAL A 95 -6.06 14.76 6.20
N HIS A 96 -4.88 15.15 5.73
CA HIS A 96 -4.53 16.55 5.49
C HIS A 96 -4.90 17.07 4.10
N GLY A 97 -5.39 16.21 3.19
CA GLY A 97 -5.81 16.63 1.85
C GLY A 97 -6.12 15.50 0.89
N GLY A 98 -6.25 15.87 -0.38
CA GLY A 98 -6.44 14.95 -1.50
C GLY A 98 -5.26 13.99 -1.69
N GLY A 99 -5.58 12.80 -2.16
CA GLY A 99 -4.65 11.72 -2.48
C GLY A 99 -5.24 10.88 -3.60
N ALA A 100 -5.19 11.38 -4.83
CA ALA A 100 -5.88 10.84 -5.99
C ALA A 100 -5.57 9.36 -6.24
N LEU A 101 -4.30 8.94 -6.13
CA LEU A 101 -3.91 7.53 -6.28
C LEU A 101 -4.51 6.66 -5.18
N ALA A 102 -4.30 7.04 -3.92
CA ALA A 102 -4.77 6.26 -2.77
C ALA A 102 -6.31 6.19 -2.69
N ASP A 103 -7.00 7.27 -3.07
CA ASP A 103 -8.46 7.32 -3.19
C ASP A 103 -8.97 6.49 -4.35
N ALA A 104 -8.31 6.52 -5.51
CA ALA A 104 -8.73 5.75 -6.68
C ALA A 104 -8.69 4.23 -6.39
N GLU A 105 -7.70 3.78 -5.62
CA GLU A 105 -7.60 2.38 -5.17
C GLU A 105 -8.83 1.93 -4.35
N LEU A 106 -9.54 2.84 -3.67
CA LEU A 106 -10.77 2.47 -2.95
C LEU A 106 -11.88 1.99 -3.91
N TYR A 107 -11.86 2.48 -5.15
CA TYR A 107 -12.84 2.16 -6.18
C TYR A 107 -12.49 0.90 -6.99
N ASP A 108 -11.23 0.47 -6.97
CA ASP A 108 -10.79 -0.78 -7.61
C ASP A 108 -10.97 -1.94 -6.62
N ASP A 109 -10.15 -1.96 -5.56
CA ASP A 109 -9.95 -3.14 -4.73
C ASP A 109 -10.83 -3.17 -3.46
N TYR A 110 -11.36 -2.02 -3.03
CA TYR A 110 -12.09 -1.90 -1.75
C TYR A 110 -13.61 -1.69 -1.90
N GLY A 111 -14.14 -1.92 -3.11
CA GLY A 111 -15.58 -2.05 -3.31
C GLY A 111 -16.39 -0.76 -3.29
N ARG A 112 -15.74 0.42 -3.26
CA ARG A 112 -16.43 1.70 -3.35
C ARG A 112 -17.01 1.92 -4.75
N ARG A 113 -18.24 2.45 -4.86
CA ARG A 113 -18.99 2.55 -6.13
C ARG A 113 -19.64 3.92 -6.39
N ASP A 114 -19.52 4.87 -5.49
CA ASP A 114 -19.99 6.25 -5.64
C ASP A 114 -19.00 7.09 -6.47
N TYR A 115 -18.75 6.66 -7.72
CA TYR A 115 -17.72 7.24 -8.61
C TYR A 115 -17.89 8.75 -8.86
N ASP A 116 -19.10 9.28 -8.72
CA ASP A 116 -19.39 10.69 -8.89
C ASP A 116 -18.76 11.56 -7.80
N ILE A 117 -18.55 11.01 -6.59
CA ILE A 117 -17.86 11.70 -5.49
C ILE A 117 -16.41 11.98 -5.89
N PHE A 118 -15.72 10.95 -6.36
CA PHE A 118 -14.34 11.09 -6.85
C PHE A 118 -14.27 12.07 -8.02
N LYS A 119 -15.20 11.98 -8.98
CA LYS A 119 -15.22 12.89 -10.14
C LYS A 119 -15.46 14.35 -9.73
N LYS A 120 -16.35 14.63 -8.78
CA LYS A 120 -16.58 16.00 -8.28
C LYS A 120 -15.37 16.55 -7.52
N LEU A 121 -14.62 15.68 -6.87
CA LEU A 121 -13.49 16.06 -6.03
C LEU A 121 -12.19 16.28 -6.81
N TYR A 122 -11.92 15.42 -7.79
CA TYR A 122 -10.68 15.42 -8.59
C TYR A 122 -10.88 15.86 -10.04
N GLY A 123 -12.11 15.90 -10.54
CA GLY A 123 -12.44 16.24 -11.93
C GLY A 123 -12.31 15.08 -12.92
N LEU A 124 -11.93 13.87 -12.49
CA LEU A 124 -11.67 12.72 -13.37
C LEU A 124 -12.34 11.45 -12.82
N ASN A 125 -12.49 10.40 -13.66
CA ASN A 125 -12.91 9.09 -13.17
C ASN A 125 -11.73 8.40 -12.46
N PRO A 126 -11.94 7.72 -11.32
CA PRO A 126 -10.85 7.05 -10.60
C PRO A 126 -10.18 5.95 -11.44
N LYS A 127 -10.87 5.34 -12.42
CA LYS A 127 -10.28 4.33 -13.32
C LYS A 127 -9.17 4.89 -14.22
N ASP A 128 -9.13 6.20 -14.41
CA ASP A 128 -8.11 6.87 -15.22
C ASP A 128 -6.83 7.18 -14.43
N ILE A 129 -6.92 7.12 -13.11
CA ILE A 129 -5.81 7.41 -12.21
C ILE A 129 -4.90 6.17 -12.09
N GLY A 130 -3.58 6.36 -12.10
CA GLY A 130 -2.58 5.29 -11.98
C GLY A 130 -2.33 4.49 -13.27
N LYS A 131 -3.37 4.11 -14.01
CA LYS A 131 -3.22 3.43 -15.32
C LYS A 131 -2.92 4.44 -16.44
N ASN A 132 -3.77 5.46 -16.59
CA ASN A 132 -3.67 6.43 -17.68
C ASN A 132 -2.90 7.70 -17.25
N ILE A 133 -2.92 8.02 -15.96
CA ILE A 133 -2.27 9.22 -15.40
C ILE A 133 -1.22 8.79 -14.38
N ARG A 134 0.05 8.88 -14.79
CA ARG A 134 1.24 8.57 -13.97
C ARG A 134 2.17 9.74 -13.74
N CYS A 135 1.96 10.86 -14.43
CA CYS A 135 2.76 12.06 -14.24
C CYS A 135 2.55 12.59 -12.81
N TYR A 136 3.63 12.63 -12.02
CA TYR A 136 3.58 13.09 -10.62
C TYR A 136 3.06 14.52 -10.51
N ASP A 137 3.45 15.42 -11.42
CA ASP A 137 2.97 16.80 -11.43
C ASP A 137 1.45 16.88 -11.63
N THR A 138 0.91 16.01 -12.47
CA THR A 138 -0.55 15.92 -12.66
C THR A 138 -1.23 15.43 -11.39
N ILE A 139 -0.70 14.37 -10.76
CA ILE A 139 -1.25 13.84 -9.50
C ILE A 139 -1.19 14.90 -8.39
N ASP A 140 -0.10 15.66 -8.31
CA ASP A 140 0.04 16.71 -7.31
C ASP A 140 -0.97 17.85 -7.52
N ILE A 141 -1.16 18.29 -8.77
CA ILE A 141 -2.20 19.27 -9.12
C ILE A 141 -3.59 18.76 -8.73
N LEU A 142 -3.90 17.48 -8.97
CA LEU A 142 -5.17 16.86 -8.58
C LEU A 142 -5.33 16.80 -7.05
N ASN A 143 -4.28 16.45 -6.32
CA ASN A 143 -4.28 16.41 -4.85
C ASN A 143 -4.52 17.80 -4.26
N GLN A 144 -3.82 18.80 -4.79
CA GLN A 144 -4.01 20.19 -4.39
C GLN A 144 -5.45 20.63 -4.65
N HIS A 145 -5.97 20.40 -5.86
CA HIS A 145 -7.35 20.73 -6.21
C HIS A 145 -8.35 20.12 -5.24
N ALA A 146 -8.28 18.81 -5.01
CA ALA A 146 -9.18 18.10 -4.10
C ALA A 146 -9.09 18.62 -2.66
N THR A 147 -7.87 18.94 -2.19
CA THR A 147 -7.66 19.53 -0.86
C THR A 147 -8.44 20.82 -0.69
N HIS A 148 -8.39 21.69 -1.70
CA HIS A 148 -9.09 22.98 -1.67
C HIS A 148 -10.59 22.84 -1.89
N VAL A 149 -11.02 21.94 -2.78
CA VAL A 149 -12.46 21.64 -2.99
C VAL A 149 -13.10 21.12 -1.70
N ALA A 150 -12.35 20.35 -0.91
CA ALA A 150 -12.78 19.83 0.39
C ALA A 150 -12.61 20.84 1.54
N ALA A 151 -11.85 21.92 1.38
CA ALA A 151 -11.63 22.93 2.42
C ALA A 151 -12.86 23.83 2.64
N ASP A 152 -12.94 24.44 3.82
CA ASP A 152 -13.99 25.42 4.16
C ASP A 152 -13.75 26.79 3.53
N SER A 153 -12.49 27.22 3.41
CA SER A 153 -12.09 28.38 2.62
C SER A 153 -11.60 27.96 1.24
N ARG A 154 -12.17 28.56 0.18
CA ARG A 154 -11.66 28.39 -1.18
C ARG A 154 -10.66 29.51 -1.49
N ASP A 155 -9.38 29.21 -1.31
CA ASP A 155 -8.30 30.15 -1.58
C ASP A 155 -7.75 29.98 -3.01
N TYR A 156 -8.62 29.98 -4.02
CA TYR A 156 -8.21 29.96 -5.43
C TYR A 156 -8.50 31.27 -6.16
N THR A 157 -7.59 31.62 -7.06
CA THR A 157 -7.86 32.66 -8.06
C THR A 157 -8.74 32.08 -9.17
N PRO A 158 -9.70 32.84 -9.73
CA PRO A 158 -10.52 32.40 -10.86
C PRO A 158 -9.70 31.93 -12.07
N LYS A 159 -8.48 32.45 -12.23
CA LYS A 159 -7.53 32.04 -13.28
C LYS A 159 -7.07 30.60 -13.09
N PHE A 160 -6.76 30.19 -11.86
CA PHE A 160 -6.35 28.81 -11.56
C PHE A 160 -7.48 27.84 -11.91
N GLU A 161 -8.70 28.09 -11.44
CA GLU A 161 -9.86 27.23 -11.72
C GLU A 161 -10.10 27.07 -13.22
N LYS A 162 -10.04 28.18 -13.98
CA LYS A 162 -10.20 28.15 -15.44
C LYS A 162 -9.12 27.33 -16.14
N LEU A 163 -7.85 27.46 -15.73
CA LEU A 163 -6.75 26.71 -16.32
C LEU A 163 -6.83 25.23 -15.97
N LEU A 164 -7.18 24.90 -14.72
CA LEU A 164 -7.36 23.54 -14.27
C LEU A 164 -8.51 22.86 -15.02
N GLN A 165 -9.67 23.52 -15.15
CA GLN A 165 -10.80 22.99 -15.90
C GLN A 165 -10.41 22.67 -17.34
N LYS A 166 -9.71 23.60 -18.01
CA LYS A 166 -9.20 23.39 -19.38
C LYS A 166 -8.20 22.22 -19.47
N PHE A 167 -7.39 22.03 -18.44
CA PHE A 167 -6.45 20.92 -18.35
C PHE A 167 -7.18 19.57 -18.20
N LEU A 168 -8.18 19.50 -17.31
CA LEU A 168 -8.98 18.30 -17.08
C LEU A 168 -9.77 17.89 -18.34
N GLU A 169 -10.37 18.85 -19.05
CA GLU A 169 -11.05 18.62 -20.33
C GLU A 169 -10.11 18.00 -21.38
N LYS A 170 -8.87 18.51 -21.47
CA LYS A 170 -7.86 17.95 -22.37
C LYS A 170 -7.46 16.52 -22.00
N ILE A 171 -7.36 16.22 -20.70
CA ILE A 171 -7.09 14.87 -20.22
C ILE A 171 -8.25 13.93 -20.55
N GLU A 172 -9.50 14.34 -20.32
CA GLU A 172 -10.66 13.52 -20.66
C GLU A 172 -10.79 13.26 -22.16
N ALA A 173 -10.49 14.26 -23.00
CA ALA A 173 -10.55 14.12 -24.46
C ALA A 173 -9.41 13.29 -25.07
N ALA A 174 -8.31 13.07 -24.35
CA ALA A 174 -7.16 12.31 -24.84
C ALA A 174 -7.23 10.80 -24.54
N LYS A 175 -8.33 10.33 -23.92
CA LYS A 175 -8.61 8.93 -23.62
C LYS A 175 -9.34 8.25 -24.78
#